data_AF-A0A938M7H9-F1
#
_entry.id   AF-A0A938M7H9-F1
#
_cell.length_a   1.000
_cell.length_b   1.000
_cell.length_c   1.000
_cell.angle_alpha   90.00
_cell.angle_beta   90.00
_cell.angle_gamma   90.00
#
_symmetry.space_group_name_H-M   'P 1'
#
loop_
_entity.id
_entity.type
_entity.pdbx_description
1 polymer ?
#
loop_
_entity_poly.entity_id
_entity_poly.type
_entity_poly.pdbx_seq_one_letter_code
_entity_poly.pdbx_strand_id
1 'polypeptide(L)'
;MSEFDIAFEKIGALIKAFQSNESHYKSPGYSEAEARKDFIDKFWIALGWDVNHDQQTNPYEQEVKVERAEGGSQGRADYAFHLAPNFRDVRFFVEAKKPHGDIATKGNYFQTIRYGWNSETPLAVLTDFEQFHVLDCRFKPDVDTALNRAVATYHYTDYANRERFAELYWLFSREAVAGGSLEKRAKELPKARRVAARLRPAEAMPVDEAFLQALDEYRTTLAKAFKDENPKLDSETLTELAQRTLDRLVFLRFLEDKGIEPQRLVGRFGERATAWEDFIAASRRLDATYNGIVFKRHDILDGDKFRVDDAFTDICKRLAHADTPYDFNSIPIHILGSIYERFLGKVIVATDKRVRVEEKPEVRKA
;
A
#
# COMPACT_ATOMS: atom_id res chain seq x y z
N MET A 1 -37.02 -0.87 16.29
CA MET A 1 -36.40 -0.16 15.16
C MET A 1 -35.34 -1.08 14.57
N SER A 2 -35.18 -1.14 13.25
CA SER A 2 -34.08 -1.92 12.66
C SER A 2 -32.73 -1.24 12.93
N GLU A 3 -31.61 -1.96 12.83
CA GLU A 3 -30.27 -1.35 12.93
C GLU A 3 -30.07 -0.26 11.87
N PHE A 4 -30.62 -0.47 10.67
CA PHE A 4 -30.66 0.55 9.62
C PHE A 4 -31.38 1.83 10.06
N ASP A 5 -32.54 1.72 10.71
CA ASP A 5 -33.30 2.90 11.19
C ASP A 5 -32.50 3.67 12.24
N ILE A 6 -31.89 2.94 13.19
CA ILE A 6 -31.06 3.52 14.25
C ILE A 6 -29.87 4.25 13.64
N ALA A 7 -29.20 3.63 12.67
CA ALA A 7 -28.09 4.24 11.95
C ALA A 7 -28.54 5.51 11.20
N PHE A 8 -29.65 5.43 10.46
CA PHE A 8 -30.19 6.56 9.69
C PHE A 8 -30.54 7.75 10.60
N GLU A 9 -31.15 7.51 11.77
CA GLU A 9 -31.43 8.57 12.74
C GLU A 9 -30.15 9.21 13.31
N LYS A 10 -29.16 8.40 13.70
CA LYS A 10 -27.86 8.88 14.22
C LYS A 10 -27.11 9.71 13.17
N ILE A 11 -27.06 9.25 11.92
CA ILE A 11 -26.44 9.98 10.82
C ILE A 11 -27.19 11.29 10.55
N GLY A 12 -28.53 11.28 10.61
CA GLY A 12 -29.34 12.50 10.51
C GLY A 12 -28.98 13.57 11.56
N ALA A 13 -28.61 13.17 12.78
CA ALA A 13 -28.12 14.10 13.80
C ALA A 13 -26.74 14.68 13.45
N LEU A 14 -25.83 13.87 12.91
CA LEU A 14 -24.51 14.34 12.45
C LEU A 14 -24.63 15.36 11.30
N ILE A 15 -25.50 15.09 10.33
CA ILE A 15 -25.79 16.00 9.21
C ILE A 15 -26.23 17.37 9.75
N LYS A 16 -27.20 17.38 10.68
CA LYS A 16 -27.72 18.63 11.27
C LYS A 16 -26.62 19.39 12.01
N ALA A 17 -25.77 18.69 12.75
CA ALA A 17 -24.66 19.30 13.48
C ALA A 17 -23.63 19.93 12.52
N PHE A 18 -23.24 19.20 11.46
CA PHE A 18 -22.32 19.68 10.43
C PHE A 18 -22.88 20.90 9.70
N GLN A 19 -24.11 20.79 9.19
CA GLN A 19 -24.78 21.85 8.43
C GLN A 19 -24.97 23.14 9.26
N SER A 20 -25.26 23.01 10.56
CA SER A 20 -25.48 24.18 11.42
C SER A 20 -24.21 25.00 11.68
N ASN A 21 -23.03 24.41 11.51
CA ASN A 21 -21.74 25.08 11.72
C ASN A 21 -20.78 24.86 10.54
N GLU A 22 -21.33 24.73 9.33
CA GLU A 22 -20.59 24.31 8.14
C GLU A 22 -19.37 25.21 7.85
N SER A 23 -19.52 26.52 8.05
CA SER A 23 -18.41 27.48 7.87
C SER A 23 -17.23 27.24 8.81
N HIS A 24 -17.47 26.75 10.02
CA HIS A 24 -16.42 26.40 10.98
C HIS A 24 -15.74 25.10 10.58
N TYR A 25 -16.52 24.04 10.30
CA TYR A 25 -15.95 22.74 9.93
C TYR A 25 -15.18 22.81 8.61
N LYS A 26 -15.61 23.64 7.67
CA LYS A 26 -14.90 23.84 6.39
C LYS A 26 -13.75 24.83 6.44
N SER A 27 -13.44 25.37 7.62
CA SER A 27 -12.36 26.34 7.78
C SER A 27 -10.98 25.67 7.72
N PRO A 28 -9.93 26.38 7.24
CA PRO A 28 -8.57 25.83 7.23
C PRO A 28 -8.04 25.40 8.60
N GLY A 29 -8.57 25.98 9.68
CA GLY A 29 -8.16 25.76 11.06
C GLY A 29 -8.83 24.56 11.74
N TYR A 30 -9.88 23.98 11.15
CA TYR A 30 -10.48 22.74 11.62
C TYR A 30 -9.63 21.55 11.14
N SER A 31 -9.11 20.77 12.08
CA SER A 31 -8.15 19.71 11.79
C SER A 31 -8.81 18.40 11.37
N GLU A 32 -8.03 17.53 10.72
CA GLU A 32 -8.47 16.18 10.37
C GLU A 32 -8.77 15.33 11.62
N ALA A 33 -8.00 15.49 12.69
CA ALA A 33 -8.24 14.80 13.96
C ALA A 33 -9.57 15.21 14.61
N GLU A 34 -9.94 16.50 14.54
CA GLU A 34 -11.27 16.96 14.97
C GLU A 34 -12.36 16.40 14.06
N ALA A 35 -12.20 16.44 12.73
CA ALA A 35 -13.14 15.85 11.77
C ALA A 35 -13.41 14.36 12.06
N ARG A 36 -12.34 13.62 12.36
CA ARG A 36 -12.40 12.21 12.75
C ARG A 36 -13.26 12.02 14.00
N LYS A 37 -12.90 12.70 15.09
CA LYS A 37 -13.58 12.59 16.39
C LYS A 37 -15.05 13.06 16.34
N ASP A 38 -15.30 14.17 15.68
CA ASP A 38 -16.60 14.83 15.74
C ASP A 38 -17.62 14.22 14.78
N PHE A 39 -17.17 13.60 13.69
CA PHE A 39 -18.05 13.09 12.64
C PHE A 39 -17.71 11.68 12.16
N ILE A 40 -16.48 11.39 11.74
CA ILE A 40 -16.15 10.13 11.04
C ILE A 40 -16.23 8.92 11.99
N ASP A 41 -15.70 9.03 13.21
CA ASP A 41 -15.81 7.96 14.23
C ASP A 41 -17.28 7.65 14.52
N LYS A 42 -18.08 8.70 14.73
CA LYS A 42 -19.52 8.58 15.02
C LYS A 42 -20.29 8.01 13.85
N PHE A 43 -19.88 8.31 12.61
CA PHE A 43 -20.46 7.72 11.40
C PHE A 43 -20.26 6.21 11.40
N TRP A 44 -19.04 5.72 11.62
CA TRP A 44 -18.76 4.28 11.65
C TRP A 44 -19.42 3.57 12.84
N ILE A 45 -19.48 4.21 14.01
CA ILE A 45 -20.24 3.70 15.17
C ILE A 45 -21.72 3.57 14.84
N ALA A 46 -22.31 4.52 14.11
CA ALA A 46 -23.69 4.42 13.66
C ALA A 46 -23.92 3.24 12.70
N LEU A 47 -22.89 2.85 11.93
CA LEU A 47 -22.88 1.69 11.04
C LEU A 47 -22.59 0.35 11.76
N GLY A 48 -22.49 0.35 13.09
CA GLY A 48 -22.34 -0.85 13.91
C GLY A 48 -20.89 -1.27 14.19
N TRP A 49 -19.92 -0.40 13.93
CA TRP A 49 -18.51 -0.66 14.24
C TRP A 49 -18.11 -0.12 15.61
N ASP A 50 -17.41 -0.92 16.41
CA ASP A 50 -16.93 -0.50 17.74
C ASP A 50 -15.61 0.28 17.66
N VAL A 51 -15.67 1.52 17.17
CA VAL A 51 -14.49 2.39 16.94
C VAL A 51 -13.82 2.80 18.25
N ASN A 52 -14.60 3.03 19.31
CA ASN A 52 -14.12 3.46 20.61
C ASN A 52 -13.61 2.31 21.48
N HIS A 53 -13.85 1.06 21.06
CA HIS A 53 -13.56 -0.15 21.83
C HIS A 53 -14.33 -0.21 23.15
N ASP A 54 -15.59 0.25 23.13
CA ASP A 54 -16.49 0.22 24.28
C ASP A 54 -16.92 -1.23 24.60
N GLN A 55 -16.89 -2.14 23.61
CA GLN A 55 -17.21 -3.56 23.74
C GLN A 55 -15.97 -4.45 23.52
N GLN A 56 -15.21 -4.20 22.45
CA GLN A 56 -14.03 -4.93 22.02
C GLN A 56 -12.77 -4.41 22.72
N THR A 57 -12.71 -4.60 24.04
CA THR A 57 -11.65 -4.04 24.89
C THR A 57 -10.29 -4.74 24.74
N ASN A 58 -10.26 -5.97 24.23
CA ASN A 58 -9.03 -6.70 23.97
C ASN A 58 -8.35 -6.15 22.69
N PRO A 59 -7.15 -5.56 22.77
CA PRO A 59 -6.49 -4.93 21.61
C PRO A 59 -6.16 -5.89 20.45
N TYR A 60 -6.17 -7.20 20.69
CA TYR A 60 -5.95 -8.21 19.66
C TYR A 60 -7.25 -8.71 19.00
N GLU A 61 -8.41 -8.31 19.53
CA GLU A 61 -9.75 -8.72 19.09
C GLU A 61 -10.63 -7.51 18.74
N GLN A 62 -9.99 -6.43 18.29
CA GLN A 62 -10.66 -5.22 17.81
C GLN A 62 -10.90 -5.31 16.30
N GLU A 63 -12.16 -5.15 15.90
CA GLU A 63 -12.58 -5.08 14.49
C GLU A 63 -12.15 -3.74 13.86
N VAL A 64 -12.02 -2.66 14.62
CA VAL A 64 -11.54 -1.37 14.10
C VAL A 64 -10.18 -1.04 14.70
N LYS A 65 -9.17 -0.88 13.85
CA LYS A 65 -7.87 -0.32 14.23
C LYS A 65 -7.78 1.11 13.73
N VAL A 66 -7.62 2.04 14.66
CA VAL A 66 -7.54 3.48 14.40
C VAL A 66 -6.10 3.94 14.57
N GLU A 67 -5.50 4.49 13.53
CA GLU A 67 -4.14 5.02 13.61
C GLU A 67 -4.12 6.32 14.41
N ARG A 68 -3.20 6.38 15.38
CA ARG A 68 -3.00 7.54 16.25
C ARG A 68 -2.00 8.48 15.58
N ALA A 69 -2.28 9.78 15.62
CA ALA A 69 -1.41 10.81 15.03
C ALA A 69 -0.02 10.93 15.71
N GLU A 70 0.18 10.28 16.86
CA GLU A 70 1.42 10.36 17.64
C GLU A 70 2.42 9.29 17.18
N GLY A 71 3.48 9.70 16.47
CA GLY A 71 4.64 8.84 16.22
C GLY A 71 5.25 8.86 14.82
N GLY A 72 4.84 9.76 13.92
CA GLY A 72 5.42 9.81 12.58
C GLY A 72 5.04 8.60 11.71
N SER A 73 3.82 8.07 11.91
CA SER A 73 3.21 6.97 11.13
C SER A 73 2.94 7.38 9.68
N GLN A 74 3.98 7.74 8.93
CA GLN A 74 3.88 7.95 7.50
C GLN A 74 3.61 6.60 6.81
N GLY A 75 2.46 6.46 6.16
CA GLY A 75 2.13 5.28 5.34
C GLY A 75 1.16 4.28 5.97
N ARG A 76 0.28 4.71 6.87
CA ARG A 76 -0.82 3.88 7.40
C ARG A 76 -2.15 4.58 7.14
N ALA A 77 -3.19 3.82 6.81
CA ALA A 77 -4.55 4.36 6.66
C ALA A 77 -5.12 4.73 8.03
N ASP A 78 -5.94 5.78 8.11
CA ASP A 78 -6.52 6.23 9.39
C ASP A 78 -7.34 5.14 10.10
N TYR A 79 -8.05 4.31 9.32
CA TYR A 79 -8.84 3.20 9.84
C TYR A 79 -8.61 1.93 9.02
N ALA A 80 -8.46 0.80 9.72
CA ALA A 80 -8.48 -0.53 9.15
C ALA A 80 -9.56 -1.38 9.82
N PHE A 81 -10.49 -1.89 9.01
CA PHE A 81 -11.63 -2.67 9.47
C PHE A 81 -11.37 -4.16 9.28
N HIS A 82 -11.65 -4.97 10.29
CA HIS A 82 -11.48 -6.42 10.35
C HIS A 82 -12.80 -7.05 10.79
N LEU A 83 -12.88 -8.38 10.81
CA LEU A 83 -14.08 -9.08 11.30
C LEU A 83 -13.69 -10.25 12.17
N ALA A 84 -14.37 -10.41 13.31
CA ALA A 84 -14.26 -11.62 14.10
C ALA A 84 -14.60 -12.86 13.26
N PRO A 85 -13.90 -14.00 13.44
CA PRO A 85 -12.79 -14.21 14.40
C PRO A 85 -11.40 -13.84 13.85
N ASN A 86 -11.30 -13.27 12.65
CA ASN A 86 -10.03 -12.94 12.01
C ASN A 86 -9.71 -11.43 12.08
N PHE A 87 -8.86 -11.08 13.06
CA PHE A 87 -8.41 -9.70 13.30
C PHE A 87 -7.07 -9.37 12.62
N ARG A 88 -6.62 -10.22 11.69
CA ARG A 88 -5.36 -10.04 10.96
C ARG A 88 -5.59 -9.52 9.55
N ASP A 89 -6.59 -10.06 8.87
CA ASP A 89 -6.88 -9.70 7.49
C ASP A 89 -7.88 -8.53 7.47
N VAL A 90 -7.46 -7.43 6.86
CA VAL A 90 -8.28 -6.23 6.71
C VAL A 90 -9.37 -6.51 5.66
N ARG A 91 -10.57 -5.98 5.89
CA ARG A 91 -11.72 -6.04 4.97
C ARG A 91 -11.80 -4.82 4.08
N PHE A 92 -11.53 -3.65 4.61
CA PHE A 92 -11.38 -2.39 3.88
C PHE A 92 -10.66 -1.35 4.74
N PHE A 93 -10.15 -0.33 4.08
CA PHE A 93 -9.53 0.83 4.73
C PHE A 93 -10.39 2.09 4.55
N VAL A 94 -10.24 3.02 5.49
CA VAL A 94 -10.75 4.39 5.36
C VAL A 94 -9.58 5.35 5.56
N GLU A 95 -9.39 6.22 4.59
CA GLU A 95 -8.50 7.38 4.69
C GLU A 95 -9.35 8.61 4.99
N ALA A 96 -9.04 9.30 6.09
CA ALA A 96 -9.69 10.53 6.47
C ALA A 96 -8.97 11.73 5.86
N LYS A 97 -9.73 12.80 5.64
CA LYS A 97 -9.20 14.15 5.37
C LYS A 97 -9.96 15.16 6.21
N LYS A 98 -9.37 16.33 6.39
CA LYS A 98 -10.12 17.49 6.88
C LYS A 98 -11.12 17.95 5.80
N PRO A 99 -12.33 18.42 6.19
CA PRO A 99 -13.36 18.89 5.26
C PRO A 99 -13.03 20.26 4.68
N HIS A 100 -11.90 20.37 3.97
CA HIS A 100 -11.42 21.63 3.43
C HIS A 100 -10.88 21.44 2.01
N GLY A 101 -11.69 21.87 1.04
CA GLY A 101 -11.39 21.71 -0.38
C GLY A 101 -11.84 20.35 -0.92
N ASP A 102 -11.50 20.07 -2.17
CA ASP A 102 -11.81 18.80 -2.82
C ASP A 102 -10.83 17.72 -2.35
N ILE A 103 -11.36 16.59 -1.87
CA ILE A 103 -10.54 15.44 -1.47
C ILE A 103 -10.15 14.55 -2.65
N ALA A 104 -10.79 14.71 -3.82
CA ALA A 104 -10.48 13.99 -5.06
C ALA A 104 -9.21 14.48 -5.77
N THR A 105 -8.08 14.36 -5.07
CA THR A 105 -6.76 14.59 -5.64
C THR A 105 -6.12 13.28 -6.09
N LYS A 106 -5.23 13.34 -7.10
CA LYS A 106 -4.46 12.17 -7.56
C LYS A 106 -3.74 11.48 -6.40
N GLY A 107 -3.12 12.26 -5.51
CA GLY A 107 -2.37 11.76 -4.35
C GLY A 107 -3.25 11.04 -3.34
N ASN A 108 -4.37 11.64 -2.93
CA ASN A 108 -5.28 11.02 -1.96
C ASN A 108 -5.85 9.71 -2.51
N TYR A 109 -6.34 9.70 -3.76
CA TYR A 109 -6.86 8.49 -4.37
C TYR A 109 -5.78 7.42 -4.50
N PHE A 110 -4.61 7.78 -5.01
CA PHE A 110 -3.49 6.84 -5.14
C PHE A 110 -3.15 6.20 -3.80
N GLN A 111 -3.02 6.99 -2.74
CA GLN A 111 -2.72 6.50 -1.39
C GLN A 111 -3.80 5.54 -0.88
N THR A 112 -5.08 5.92 -0.95
CA THR A 112 -6.18 5.07 -0.47
C THR A 112 -6.28 3.75 -1.26
N ILE A 113 -6.14 3.81 -2.59
CA ILE A 113 -6.14 2.62 -3.46
C ILE A 113 -4.93 1.74 -3.15
N ARG A 114 -3.78 2.35 -2.85
CA ARG A 114 -2.54 1.63 -2.51
C ARG A 114 -2.73 0.77 -1.27
N TYR A 115 -3.35 1.27 -0.21
CA TYR A 115 -3.67 0.44 0.96
C TYR A 115 -4.53 -0.75 0.57
N GLY A 116 -5.63 -0.48 -0.16
CA GLY A 116 -6.58 -1.53 -0.52
C GLY A 116 -5.97 -2.63 -1.39
N TRP A 117 -5.21 -2.25 -2.42
CA TRP A 117 -4.57 -3.20 -3.34
C TRP A 117 -3.48 -4.04 -2.66
N ASN A 118 -2.66 -3.44 -1.78
CA ASN A 118 -1.59 -4.16 -1.09
C ASN A 118 -2.11 -5.17 -0.05
N SER A 119 -3.31 -4.96 0.51
CA SER A 119 -3.95 -5.93 1.41
C SER A 119 -5.05 -6.75 0.73
N GLU A 120 -5.13 -6.74 -0.60
CA GLU A 120 -6.11 -7.51 -1.40
C GLU A 120 -7.58 -7.23 -1.07
N THR A 121 -7.87 -6.04 -0.53
CA THR A 121 -9.25 -5.59 -0.30
C THR A 121 -9.81 -4.95 -1.58
N PRO A 122 -11.04 -5.26 -2.02
CA PRO A 122 -11.54 -4.80 -3.31
C PRO A 122 -11.95 -3.34 -3.32
N LEU A 123 -12.31 -2.78 -2.16
CA LEU A 123 -12.82 -1.42 -2.00
C LEU A 123 -12.18 -0.75 -0.80
N ALA A 124 -11.97 0.56 -0.90
CA ALA A 124 -11.57 1.43 0.20
C ALA A 124 -12.37 2.74 0.16
N VAL A 125 -12.34 3.50 1.25
CA VAL A 125 -13.06 4.76 1.39
C VAL A 125 -12.09 5.92 1.59
N LEU A 126 -12.33 7.02 0.90
CA LEU A 126 -11.71 8.32 1.16
C LEU A 126 -12.82 9.28 1.59
N THR A 127 -12.70 9.89 2.77
CA THR A 127 -13.76 10.77 3.29
C THR A 127 -13.27 11.87 4.21
N ASP A 128 -13.96 13.00 4.19
CA ASP A 128 -13.85 14.08 5.16
C ASP A 128 -15.20 14.34 5.88
N PHE A 129 -16.08 13.34 5.88
CA PHE A 129 -17.51 13.41 6.20
C PHE A 129 -18.38 14.23 5.23
N GLU A 130 -17.89 15.37 4.72
CA GLU A 130 -18.61 16.17 3.69
C GLU A 130 -18.73 15.39 2.38
N GLN A 131 -17.64 14.76 1.98
CA GLN A 131 -17.41 13.99 0.76
C GLN A 131 -17.07 12.55 1.18
N PHE A 132 -17.66 11.57 0.50
CA PHE A 132 -17.41 10.15 0.74
C PHE A 132 -17.26 9.41 -0.56
N HIS A 133 -16.04 8.99 -0.85
CA HIS A 133 -15.66 8.39 -2.13
C HIS A 133 -15.30 6.93 -1.92
N VAL A 134 -15.97 6.04 -2.66
CA VAL A 134 -15.70 4.61 -2.69
C VAL A 134 -14.77 4.31 -3.85
N LEU A 135 -13.61 3.72 -3.58
CA LEU A 135 -12.54 3.52 -4.56
C LEU A 135 -12.33 2.03 -4.87
N ASP A 136 -12.21 1.70 -6.16
CA ASP A 136 -11.89 0.36 -6.67
C ASP A 136 -10.40 0.06 -6.52
N CYS A 137 -10.09 -0.91 -5.65
CA CYS A 137 -8.73 -1.29 -5.27
C CYS A 137 -8.28 -2.60 -5.93
N ARG A 138 -9.07 -3.19 -6.84
CA ARG A 138 -8.76 -4.48 -7.48
C ARG A 138 -7.57 -4.42 -8.44
N PHE A 139 -7.05 -3.23 -8.74
CA PHE A 139 -6.02 -3.03 -9.75
C PHE A 139 -4.84 -2.26 -9.17
N LYS A 140 -3.65 -2.58 -9.68
CA LYS A 140 -2.42 -1.90 -9.31
C LYS A 140 -2.59 -0.37 -9.36
N PRO A 141 -2.30 0.35 -8.27
CA PRO A 141 -2.48 1.79 -8.21
C PRO A 141 -1.47 2.48 -9.12
N ASP A 142 -1.91 3.58 -9.73
CA ASP A 142 -1.13 4.42 -10.62
C ASP A 142 -1.63 5.85 -10.43
N VAL A 143 -0.72 6.77 -10.13
CA VAL A 143 -1.05 8.16 -9.74
C VAL A 143 -1.78 8.92 -10.85
N ASP A 144 -1.49 8.61 -12.11
CA ASP A 144 -2.08 9.31 -13.25
C ASP A 144 -3.48 8.82 -13.58
N THR A 145 -3.78 7.56 -13.25
CA THR A 145 -5.10 6.96 -13.47
C THR A 145 -5.96 6.83 -12.21
N ALA A 146 -5.42 7.20 -11.03
CA ALA A 146 -6.05 7.03 -9.73
C ALA A 146 -7.48 7.60 -9.68
N LEU A 147 -7.70 8.81 -10.20
CA LEU A 147 -9.01 9.47 -10.18
C LEU A 147 -10.11 8.70 -10.92
N ASN A 148 -9.76 7.82 -11.86
CA ASN A 148 -10.72 6.99 -12.60
C ASN A 148 -11.25 5.80 -11.78
N ARG A 149 -10.83 5.65 -10.52
CA ARG A 149 -11.15 4.50 -9.66
C ARG A 149 -12.30 4.76 -8.68
N ALA A 150 -12.88 5.96 -8.64
CA ALA A 150 -14.12 6.16 -7.90
C ALA A 150 -15.26 5.36 -8.51
N VAL A 151 -15.93 4.53 -7.71
CA VAL A 151 -17.10 3.74 -8.12
C VAL A 151 -18.41 4.27 -7.53
N ALA A 152 -18.32 5.11 -6.51
CA ALA A 152 -19.42 5.89 -5.97
C ALA A 152 -18.87 7.11 -5.22
N THR A 153 -19.62 8.21 -5.24
CA THR A 153 -19.30 9.44 -4.52
C THR A 153 -20.58 10.00 -3.91
N TYR A 154 -20.51 10.44 -2.66
CA TYR A 154 -21.64 10.97 -1.92
C TYR A 154 -21.22 12.27 -1.24
N HIS A 155 -22.14 13.22 -1.20
CA HIS A 155 -22.04 14.39 -0.34
C HIS A 155 -22.83 14.15 0.95
N TYR A 156 -22.50 14.81 2.06
CA TYR A 156 -23.16 14.54 3.36
C TYR A 156 -24.69 14.75 3.32
N THR A 157 -25.18 15.59 2.41
CA THR A 157 -26.62 15.77 2.18
C THR A 157 -27.29 14.55 1.55
N ASP A 158 -26.56 13.71 0.81
CA ASP A 158 -27.09 12.43 0.29
C ASP A 158 -27.46 11.48 1.43
N TYR A 159 -26.78 11.56 2.59
CA TYR A 159 -27.07 10.70 3.73
C TYR A 159 -28.47 10.94 4.33
N ALA A 160 -29.07 12.11 4.08
CA ALA A 160 -30.44 12.41 4.48
C ALA A 160 -31.49 11.72 3.59
N ASN A 161 -31.08 11.25 2.40
CA ASN A 161 -31.92 10.43 1.54
C ASN A 161 -31.78 8.95 1.94
N ARG A 162 -32.91 8.33 2.27
CA ARG A 162 -32.96 6.95 2.79
C ARG A 162 -32.46 5.91 1.79
N GLU A 163 -32.71 6.08 0.50
CA GLU A 163 -32.26 5.16 -0.55
C GLU A 163 -30.75 5.27 -0.75
N ARG A 164 -30.24 6.51 -0.80
CA ARG A 164 -28.81 6.80 -0.94
C ARG A 164 -28.02 6.32 0.28
N PHE A 165 -28.55 6.53 1.48
CA PHE A 165 -27.96 5.98 2.70
C PHE A 165 -27.99 4.45 2.73
N ALA A 166 -29.04 3.81 2.18
CA ALA A 166 -29.09 2.36 2.06
C ALA A 166 -27.96 1.80 1.19
N GLU A 167 -27.55 2.48 0.12
CA GLU A 167 -26.37 2.08 -0.67
C GLU A 167 -25.10 2.01 0.19
N LEU A 168 -24.88 3.01 1.05
CA LEU A 168 -23.71 3.06 1.96
C LEU A 168 -23.82 2.02 3.08
N TYR A 169 -24.97 1.96 3.74
CA TYR A 169 -25.20 1.07 4.88
C TYR A 169 -25.08 -0.40 4.47
N TRP A 170 -25.73 -0.80 3.38
CA TRP A 170 -25.66 -2.20 2.89
C TRP A 170 -24.34 -2.55 2.19
N LEU A 171 -23.44 -1.57 2.05
CA LEU A 171 -22.08 -1.81 1.59
C LEU A 171 -21.08 -1.89 2.74
N PHE A 172 -21.13 -0.98 3.71
CA PHE A 172 -20.08 -0.82 4.73
C PHE A 172 -20.51 -1.00 6.18
N SER A 173 -21.79 -1.22 6.49
CA SER A 173 -22.18 -1.58 7.87
C SER A 173 -21.50 -2.86 8.30
N ARG A 174 -21.27 -3.01 9.61
CA ARG A 174 -20.61 -4.20 10.16
C ARG A 174 -21.34 -5.48 9.76
N GLU A 175 -22.68 -5.48 9.76
CA GLU A 175 -23.49 -6.62 9.34
C GLU A 175 -23.40 -6.91 7.83
N ALA A 176 -23.38 -5.87 6.99
CA ALA A 176 -23.27 -6.04 5.55
C ALA A 176 -21.91 -6.61 5.14
N VAL A 177 -20.83 -6.09 5.73
CA VAL A 177 -19.47 -6.56 5.48
C VAL A 177 -19.30 -8.00 5.98
N ALA A 178 -19.87 -8.34 7.15
CA ALA A 178 -19.94 -9.74 7.61
C ALA A 178 -20.72 -10.64 6.65
N GLY A 179 -21.72 -10.09 5.96
CA GLY A 179 -22.48 -10.74 4.88
C GLY A 179 -21.79 -10.75 3.51
N GLY A 180 -20.54 -10.29 3.41
CA GLY A 180 -19.73 -10.28 2.17
C GLY A 180 -20.18 -9.24 1.14
N SER A 181 -20.69 -8.08 1.58
CA SER A 181 -21.15 -6.98 0.72
C SER A 181 -20.06 -6.50 -0.25
N LEU A 182 -18.82 -6.34 0.23
CA LEU A 182 -17.71 -5.79 -0.54
C LEU A 182 -17.31 -6.71 -1.69
N GLU A 183 -17.18 -8.01 -1.43
CA GLU A 183 -16.83 -9.01 -2.44
C GLU A 183 -17.95 -9.19 -3.47
N LYS A 184 -19.21 -9.10 -3.05
CA LYS A 184 -20.37 -9.09 -3.96
C LYS A 184 -20.31 -7.87 -4.87
N ARG A 185 -20.13 -6.67 -4.29
CA ARG A 185 -20.01 -5.43 -5.05
C ARG A 185 -18.85 -5.47 -6.04
N ALA A 186 -17.71 -5.99 -5.61
CA ALA A 186 -16.52 -6.16 -6.44
C ALA A 186 -16.75 -7.02 -7.69
N LYS A 187 -17.63 -8.03 -7.61
CA LYS A 187 -17.98 -8.91 -8.74
C LYS A 187 -18.93 -8.24 -9.74
N GLU A 188 -19.74 -7.29 -9.30
CA GLU A 188 -20.66 -6.52 -10.14
C GLU A 188 -19.95 -5.39 -10.91
N LEU A 189 -18.86 -4.87 -10.35
CA LEU A 189 -18.10 -3.79 -10.98
C LEU A 189 -17.49 -4.24 -12.32
N PRO A 190 -17.47 -3.35 -13.34
CA PRO A 190 -16.89 -3.67 -14.64
C PRO A 190 -15.49 -4.27 -14.53
N LYS A 191 -15.22 -5.28 -15.36
CA LYS A 191 -13.86 -5.74 -15.60
C LYS A 191 -13.07 -4.62 -16.29
N ALA A 192 -11.74 -4.57 -16.09
CA ALA A 192 -10.90 -3.54 -16.69
C ALA A 192 -11.18 -3.38 -18.20
N ARG A 193 -11.39 -2.13 -18.63
CA ARG A 193 -11.49 -1.79 -20.05
C ARG A 193 -10.16 -2.12 -20.73
N ARG A 194 -10.21 -2.78 -21.89
CA ARG A 194 -9.06 -2.93 -22.79
C ARG A 194 -8.59 -1.54 -23.20
N VAL A 195 -7.40 -1.12 -22.76
CA VAL A 195 -6.75 0.06 -23.33
C VAL A 195 -6.18 -0.38 -24.68
N ALA A 196 -6.62 0.29 -25.75
CA ALA A 196 -6.45 -0.12 -27.16
C ALA A 196 -4.99 -0.20 -27.70
N ALA A 197 -3.97 -0.21 -26.84
CA ALA A 197 -2.56 -0.27 -27.24
C ALA A 197 -1.74 -1.39 -26.57
N ARG A 198 -2.30 -2.16 -25.62
CA ARG A 198 -1.63 -3.35 -25.05
C ARG A 198 -2.59 -4.53 -25.04
N LEU A 199 -2.20 -5.62 -25.68
CA LEU A 199 -2.99 -6.81 -26.01
C LEU A 199 -3.51 -7.66 -24.82
N ARG A 200 -3.56 -7.11 -23.61
CA ARG A 200 -4.19 -7.77 -22.46
C ARG A 200 -5.03 -6.74 -21.71
N PRO A 201 -6.23 -7.10 -21.20
CA PRO A 201 -6.82 -6.32 -20.12
C PRO A 201 -5.73 -6.11 -19.06
N ALA A 202 -5.70 -4.95 -18.39
CA ALA A 202 -5.02 -4.91 -17.11
C ALA A 202 -5.84 -5.83 -16.20
N GLU A 203 -5.57 -7.13 -16.26
CA GLU A 203 -6.16 -8.10 -15.35
C GLU A 203 -5.81 -7.64 -13.94
N ALA A 204 -6.74 -7.84 -13.02
CA ALA A 204 -6.50 -7.61 -11.61
C ALA A 204 -5.33 -8.53 -11.22
N MET A 205 -4.11 -7.99 -11.23
CA MET A 205 -2.92 -8.70 -10.85
C MET A 205 -2.78 -8.54 -9.34
N PRO A 206 -2.75 -9.65 -8.59
CA PRO A 206 -2.47 -9.62 -7.16
C PRO A 206 -1.11 -8.96 -6.88
N VAL A 207 -0.96 -8.41 -5.67
CA VAL A 207 0.25 -7.69 -5.28
C VAL A 207 1.49 -8.57 -5.32
N ASP A 208 1.35 -9.86 -5.00
CA ASP A 208 2.45 -10.81 -4.95
C ASP A 208 3.05 -11.07 -6.34
N GLU A 209 2.21 -11.35 -7.34
CA GLU A 209 2.61 -11.52 -8.74
C GLU A 209 3.21 -10.23 -9.30
N ALA A 210 2.55 -9.10 -9.05
CA ALA A 210 3.01 -7.81 -9.53
C ALA A 210 4.37 -7.42 -8.93
N PHE A 211 4.60 -7.71 -7.65
CA PHE A 211 5.87 -7.39 -7.01
C PHE A 211 6.97 -8.38 -7.42
N LEU A 212 6.66 -9.68 -7.53
CA LEU A 212 7.62 -10.67 -8.04
C LEU A 212 8.08 -10.33 -9.46
N GLN A 213 7.16 -9.92 -10.34
CA GLN A 213 7.51 -9.47 -11.69
C GLN A 213 8.47 -8.26 -11.64
N ALA A 214 8.20 -7.29 -10.76
CA ALA A 214 9.07 -6.12 -10.60
C ALA A 214 10.47 -6.54 -10.10
N LEU A 215 10.55 -7.47 -9.14
CA LEU A 215 11.83 -7.99 -8.65
C LEU A 215 12.63 -8.71 -9.74
N ASP A 216 11.98 -9.49 -10.59
CA ASP A 216 12.63 -10.15 -11.73
C ASP A 216 13.15 -9.15 -12.77
N GLU A 217 12.37 -8.10 -13.04
CA GLU A 217 12.78 -6.98 -13.89
C GLU A 217 14.02 -6.28 -13.31
N TYR A 218 13.99 -5.91 -12.01
CA TYR A 218 15.12 -5.28 -11.34
C TYR A 218 16.35 -6.19 -11.31
N ARG A 219 16.16 -7.49 -11.05
CA ARG A 219 17.25 -8.47 -11.07
C ARG A 219 17.92 -8.50 -12.43
N THR A 220 17.13 -8.55 -13.50
CA THR A 220 17.66 -8.55 -14.88
C THR A 220 18.42 -7.26 -15.19
N THR A 221 17.89 -6.11 -14.78
CA THR A 221 18.53 -4.80 -14.98
C THR A 221 19.86 -4.71 -14.24
N LEU A 222 19.88 -5.06 -12.94
CA LEU A 222 21.12 -5.06 -12.15
C LEU A 222 22.16 -6.00 -12.72
N ALA A 223 21.75 -7.20 -13.13
CA ALA A 223 22.67 -8.18 -13.68
C ALA A 223 23.37 -7.72 -14.95
N LYS A 224 22.65 -7.00 -15.82
CA LYS A 224 23.24 -6.39 -17.02
C LYS A 224 24.20 -5.28 -16.64
N ALA A 225 23.76 -4.32 -15.82
CA ALA A 225 24.59 -3.23 -15.33
C ALA A 225 25.89 -3.73 -14.67
N PHE A 226 25.79 -4.76 -13.81
CA PHE A 226 26.94 -5.36 -13.16
C PHE A 226 27.88 -6.05 -14.13
N LYS A 227 27.36 -6.77 -15.13
CA LYS A 227 28.19 -7.45 -16.13
C LYS A 227 28.89 -6.47 -17.07
N ASP A 228 28.21 -5.41 -17.48
CA ASP A 228 28.74 -4.41 -18.40
C ASP A 228 29.91 -3.65 -17.75
N GLU A 229 29.75 -3.24 -16.48
CA GLU A 229 30.77 -2.54 -15.71
C GLU A 229 31.85 -3.47 -15.12
N ASN A 230 31.54 -4.76 -14.95
CA ASN A 230 32.45 -5.76 -14.37
C ASN A 230 32.50 -7.03 -15.25
N PRO A 231 33.15 -6.99 -16.44
CA PRO A 231 33.05 -8.05 -17.45
C PRO A 231 33.55 -9.44 -17.01
N LYS A 232 34.36 -9.52 -15.95
CA LYS A 232 34.95 -10.76 -15.44
C LYS A 232 34.01 -11.57 -14.54
N LEU A 233 32.85 -11.02 -14.15
CA LEU A 233 31.91 -11.73 -13.30
C LEU A 233 31.23 -12.88 -14.07
N ASP A 234 31.19 -14.05 -13.46
CA ASP A 234 30.45 -15.20 -13.96
C ASP A 234 28.97 -15.16 -13.55
N SER A 235 28.18 -16.11 -14.05
CA SER A 235 26.73 -16.18 -13.82
C SER A 235 26.37 -16.39 -12.35
N GLU A 236 27.15 -17.19 -11.63
CA GLU A 236 26.92 -17.49 -10.22
C GLU A 236 27.15 -16.24 -9.36
N THR A 237 28.28 -15.57 -9.58
CA THR A 237 28.61 -14.32 -8.89
C THR A 237 27.59 -13.24 -9.22
N LEU A 238 27.20 -13.06 -10.49
CA LEU A 238 26.16 -12.09 -10.85
C LEU A 238 24.81 -12.39 -10.15
N THR A 239 24.44 -13.68 -10.06
CA THR A 239 23.24 -14.10 -9.32
C THR A 239 23.31 -13.66 -7.88
N GLU A 240 24.41 -13.97 -7.19
CA GLU A 240 24.60 -13.58 -5.80
C GLU A 240 24.58 -12.07 -5.61
N LEU A 241 25.32 -11.30 -6.43
CA LEU A 241 25.43 -9.86 -6.28
C LEU A 241 24.09 -9.14 -6.54
N ALA A 242 23.38 -9.52 -7.60
CA ALA A 242 22.07 -8.95 -7.91
C ALA A 242 21.04 -9.29 -6.81
N GLN A 243 21.05 -10.54 -6.32
CA GLN A 243 20.17 -10.96 -5.24
C GLN A 243 20.46 -10.18 -3.95
N ARG A 244 21.72 -10.13 -3.49
CA ARG A 244 22.11 -9.38 -2.29
C ARG A 244 21.75 -7.90 -2.38
N THR A 245 21.91 -7.29 -3.55
CA THR A 245 21.53 -5.90 -3.78
C THR A 245 20.02 -5.70 -3.59
N LEU A 246 19.20 -6.57 -4.18
CA LEU A 246 17.75 -6.52 -4.05
C LEU A 246 17.29 -6.85 -2.63
N ASP A 247 17.86 -7.87 -1.99
CA ASP A 247 17.53 -8.25 -0.61
C ASP A 247 17.75 -7.06 0.33
N ARG A 248 18.89 -6.36 0.20
CA ARG A 248 19.20 -5.14 0.97
C ARG A 248 18.22 -4.00 0.66
N LEU A 249 17.91 -3.74 -0.61
CA LEU A 249 16.98 -2.68 -1.01
C LEU A 249 15.54 -2.91 -0.52
N VAL A 250 15.03 -4.13 -0.67
CA VAL A 250 13.67 -4.47 -0.23
C VAL A 250 13.60 -4.47 1.29
N PHE A 251 14.63 -4.96 1.98
CA PHE A 251 14.68 -4.87 3.44
C PHE A 251 14.76 -3.42 3.94
N LEU A 252 15.55 -2.57 3.28
CA LEU A 252 15.56 -1.11 3.51
C LEU A 252 14.15 -0.52 3.38
N ARG A 253 13.44 -0.78 2.27
CA ARG A 253 12.06 -0.31 2.08
C ARG A 253 11.10 -0.85 3.14
N PHE A 254 11.26 -2.10 3.54
CA PHE A 254 10.48 -2.69 4.62
C PHE A 254 10.70 -1.94 5.95
N LEU A 255 11.96 -1.65 6.32
CA LEU A 255 12.27 -0.89 7.53
C LEU A 255 11.67 0.53 7.49
N GLU A 256 11.75 1.19 6.33
CA GLU A 256 11.16 2.51 6.12
C GLU A 256 9.64 2.51 6.26
N ASP A 257 8.94 1.55 5.65
CA ASP A 257 7.47 1.48 5.70
C ASP A 257 6.95 1.06 7.07
N LYS A 258 7.70 0.21 7.79
CA LYS A 258 7.37 -0.14 9.17
C LYS A 258 7.72 0.95 10.18
N GLY A 259 8.32 2.06 9.73
CA GLY A 259 8.74 3.17 10.59
C GLY A 259 9.90 2.81 11.54
N ILE A 260 10.57 1.68 11.31
CA ILE A 260 11.76 1.27 12.07
C ILE A 260 12.93 2.16 11.66
N GLU A 261 13.06 2.42 10.36
CA GLU A 261 13.94 3.46 9.84
C GLU A 261 13.12 4.74 9.59
N PRO A 262 13.35 5.82 10.36
CA PRO A 262 12.53 7.03 10.25
C PRO A 262 12.84 7.85 8.98
N GLN A 263 13.97 7.60 8.34
CA GLN A 263 14.37 8.30 7.11
C GLN A 263 14.03 7.45 5.90
N ARG A 264 13.39 8.06 4.89
CA ARG A 264 13.18 7.46 3.56
C ARG A 264 14.49 7.49 2.77
N LEU A 265 15.40 6.58 3.06
CA LEU A 265 16.76 6.53 2.48
C LEU A 265 16.73 6.21 0.99
N VAL A 266 15.94 5.22 0.56
CA VAL A 266 15.97 4.70 -0.82
C VAL A 266 15.63 5.80 -1.83
N GLY A 267 14.67 6.67 -1.52
CA GLY A 267 14.32 7.81 -2.37
C GLY A 267 15.34 8.95 -2.39
N ARG A 268 16.35 8.91 -1.51
CA ARG A 268 17.37 9.95 -1.34
C ARG A 268 18.78 9.51 -1.77
N PHE A 269 18.95 8.26 -2.19
CA PHE A 269 20.20 7.79 -2.75
C PHE A 269 20.53 8.60 -4.01
N GLY A 270 21.74 9.20 -4.04
CA GLY A 270 22.15 10.11 -5.11
C GLY A 270 22.16 11.58 -4.69
N GLU A 271 21.67 11.93 -3.49
CA GLU A 271 21.68 13.32 -3.01
C GLU A 271 23.04 13.77 -2.45
N ARG A 272 23.83 12.84 -1.89
CA ARG A 272 25.13 13.17 -1.26
C ARG A 272 26.32 12.74 -2.12
N ALA A 273 26.21 11.55 -2.69
CA ALA A 273 27.20 10.94 -3.56
C ALA A 273 26.47 10.23 -4.70
N THR A 274 27.08 9.25 -5.36
CA THR A 274 26.32 8.39 -6.29
C THR A 274 25.30 7.54 -5.51
N ALA A 275 24.21 7.14 -6.17
CA ALA A 275 23.19 6.30 -5.53
C ALA A 275 23.77 4.99 -4.98
N TRP A 276 24.76 4.42 -5.68
CA TRP A 276 25.46 3.22 -5.23
C TRP A 276 26.27 3.45 -3.95
N GLU A 277 27.04 4.53 -3.86
CA GLU A 277 27.82 4.86 -2.67
C GLU A 277 26.93 5.12 -1.45
N ASP A 278 25.83 5.86 -1.64
CA ASP A 278 24.84 6.10 -0.59
C ASP A 278 24.20 4.78 -0.12
N PHE A 279 23.90 3.86 -1.04
CA PHE A 279 23.38 2.52 -0.72
C PHE A 279 24.36 1.66 0.08
N ILE A 280 25.65 1.66 -0.29
CA ILE A 280 26.69 0.94 0.45
C ILE A 280 26.88 1.54 1.85
N ALA A 281 26.89 2.86 1.96
CA ALA A 281 26.98 3.56 3.24
C ALA A 281 25.78 3.24 4.15
N ALA A 282 24.57 3.26 3.60
CA ALA A 282 23.36 2.87 4.32
C ALA A 282 23.43 1.41 4.77
N SER A 283 23.84 0.49 3.89
CA SER A 283 23.99 -0.93 4.22
C SER A 283 24.95 -1.14 5.40
N ARG A 284 26.13 -0.49 5.39
CA ARG A 284 27.11 -0.57 6.49
C ARG A 284 26.55 -0.03 7.80
N ARG A 285 25.80 1.09 7.76
CA ARG A 285 25.12 1.64 8.93
C ARG A 285 24.11 0.64 9.51
N LEU A 286 23.30 0.04 8.65
CA LEU A 286 22.25 -0.89 9.07
C LEU A 286 22.81 -2.23 9.59
N ASP A 287 23.93 -2.72 9.05
CA ASP A 287 24.65 -3.86 9.64
C ASP A 287 25.11 -3.54 11.06
N ALA A 288 25.66 -2.33 11.30
CA ALA A 288 26.07 -1.92 12.64
C ALA A 288 24.89 -1.77 13.61
N THR A 289 23.73 -1.28 13.15
CA THR A 289 22.54 -1.06 13.99
C THR A 289 21.80 -2.36 14.30
N TYR A 290 21.53 -3.19 13.29
CA TYR A 290 20.64 -4.36 13.42
C TYR A 290 21.39 -5.69 13.44
N ASN A 291 22.70 -5.69 13.13
CA ASN A 291 23.53 -6.89 13.00
C ASN A 291 22.90 -7.96 12.08
N GLY A 292 22.14 -7.50 11.08
CA GLY A 292 21.35 -8.36 10.20
C GLY A 292 22.20 -9.01 9.12
N ILE A 293 22.03 -10.32 8.91
CA ILE A 293 22.75 -11.09 7.90
C ILE A 293 22.62 -10.50 6.47
N VAL A 294 21.51 -9.81 6.20
CA VAL A 294 21.21 -9.15 4.91
C VAL A 294 22.21 -8.03 4.57
N PHE A 295 22.67 -7.27 5.56
CA PHE A 295 23.58 -6.14 5.36
C PHE A 295 25.06 -6.49 5.59
N LYS A 296 25.37 -7.74 5.92
CA LYS A 296 26.75 -8.18 6.12
C LYS A 296 27.61 -7.84 4.91
N ARG A 297 28.83 -7.38 5.19
CA ARG A 297 29.80 -7.01 4.17
C ARG A 297 30.04 -8.17 3.21
N HIS A 298 30.07 -7.86 1.92
CA HIS A 298 30.41 -8.77 0.84
C HIS A 298 31.63 -8.23 0.08
N ASP A 299 32.66 -9.05 -0.10
CA ASP A 299 33.99 -8.59 -0.56
C ASP A 299 33.98 -7.98 -1.96
N ILE A 300 33.16 -8.51 -2.86
CA ILE A 300 33.03 -7.98 -4.23
C ILE A 300 32.09 -6.78 -4.25
N LEU A 301 30.80 -6.97 -3.90
CA LEU A 301 29.75 -5.95 -3.90
C LEU A 301 30.14 -4.63 -3.21
N ASP A 302 30.76 -4.74 -2.04
CA ASP A 302 31.07 -3.59 -1.18
C ASP A 302 32.52 -3.11 -1.36
N GLY A 303 33.24 -3.68 -2.34
CA GLY A 303 34.64 -3.39 -2.62
C GLY A 303 34.80 -2.16 -3.51
N ASP A 304 35.88 -1.41 -3.28
CA ASP A 304 36.13 -0.11 -3.94
C ASP A 304 36.32 -0.18 -5.46
N LYS A 305 36.45 -1.39 -6.02
CA LYS A 305 36.61 -1.66 -7.45
C LYS A 305 35.31 -2.02 -8.15
N PHE A 306 34.23 -2.30 -7.41
CA PHE A 306 32.94 -2.60 -8.01
C PHE A 306 32.35 -1.33 -8.61
N ARG A 307 31.81 -1.45 -9.82
CA ARG A 307 31.25 -0.33 -10.58
C ARG A 307 29.81 -0.65 -10.98
N VAL A 308 28.96 0.36 -10.93
CA VAL A 308 27.54 0.29 -11.27
C VAL A 308 27.17 1.57 -11.99
N ASP A 309 26.39 1.45 -13.05
CA ASP A 309 25.89 2.58 -13.84
C ASP A 309 24.61 3.19 -13.21
N ASP A 310 23.96 4.08 -13.95
CA ASP A 310 22.76 4.78 -13.50
C ASP A 310 21.51 3.88 -13.39
N ALA A 311 21.55 2.62 -13.87
CA ALA A 311 20.40 1.73 -13.82
C ALA A 311 19.96 1.43 -12.38
N PHE A 312 20.90 1.45 -11.42
CA PHE A 312 20.60 1.33 -9.99
C PHE A 312 19.76 2.51 -9.46
N THR A 313 20.06 3.72 -9.90
CA THR A 313 19.34 4.94 -9.51
C THR A 313 17.86 4.85 -9.90
N ASP A 314 17.57 4.35 -11.11
CA ASP A 314 16.20 4.19 -11.59
C ASP A 314 15.43 3.12 -10.81
N ILE A 315 16.09 2.04 -10.40
CA ILE A 315 15.49 1.03 -9.51
C ILE A 315 15.14 1.66 -8.15
N CYS A 316 16.04 2.46 -7.58
CA CYS A 316 15.79 3.16 -6.32
C CYS A 316 14.58 4.09 -6.41
N LYS A 317 14.46 4.88 -7.49
CA LYS A 317 13.30 5.75 -7.73
C LYS A 317 11.99 4.95 -7.82
N ARG A 318 11.97 3.84 -8.58
CA ARG A 318 10.76 2.99 -8.72
C ARG A 318 10.35 2.28 -7.42
N LEU A 319 11.31 2.04 -6.52
CA LEU A 319 11.06 1.46 -5.20
C LEU A 319 10.77 2.51 -4.12
N ALA A 320 11.08 3.78 -4.35
CA ALA A 320 10.88 4.86 -3.38
C ALA A 320 9.39 5.01 -3.00
N HIS A 321 9.13 5.28 -1.71
CA HIS A 321 7.78 5.31 -1.14
C HIS A 321 6.77 6.20 -1.89
N ALA A 322 7.23 7.33 -2.45
CA ALA A 322 6.35 8.30 -3.10
C ALA A 322 5.75 7.77 -4.41
N ASP A 323 6.53 7.02 -5.18
CA ASP A 323 6.19 6.63 -6.55
C ASP A 323 5.78 5.16 -6.65
N THR A 324 6.09 4.37 -5.61
CA THR A 324 5.88 2.94 -5.67
C THR A 324 4.43 2.56 -5.33
N PRO A 325 3.84 1.60 -6.06
CA PRO A 325 2.53 1.04 -5.74
C PRO A 325 2.60 0.05 -4.58
N TYR A 326 3.79 -0.31 -4.10
CA TYR A 326 3.99 -1.31 -3.05
C TYR A 326 4.15 -0.65 -1.69
N ASP A 327 3.26 -0.99 -0.76
CA ASP A 327 3.27 -0.51 0.61
C ASP A 327 3.57 -1.69 1.54
N PHE A 328 4.82 -1.85 1.96
CA PHE A 328 5.24 -2.98 2.79
C PHE A 328 4.61 -2.96 4.18
N ASN A 329 4.01 -1.84 4.58
CA ASN A 329 3.25 -1.82 5.81
C ASN A 329 1.90 -2.53 5.66
N SER A 330 1.24 -2.38 4.50
CA SER A 330 -0.07 -2.97 4.17
C SER A 330 0.00 -4.39 3.60
N ILE A 331 1.12 -4.80 3.00
CA ILE A 331 1.26 -6.17 2.48
C ILE A 331 1.30 -7.18 3.64
N PRO A 332 0.44 -8.23 3.63
CA PRO A 332 0.49 -9.28 4.63
C PRO A 332 1.84 -10.02 4.66
N ILE A 333 2.31 -10.42 5.85
CA ILE A 333 3.63 -11.06 6.02
C ILE A 333 3.75 -12.36 5.22
N HIS A 334 2.67 -13.16 5.14
CA HIS A 334 2.67 -14.41 4.39
C HIS A 334 2.83 -14.19 2.88
N ILE A 335 2.29 -13.08 2.36
CA ILE A 335 2.47 -12.67 0.96
C ILE A 335 3.93 -12.32 0.70
N LEU A 336 4.56 -11.53 1.58
CA LEU A 336 5.99 -11.24 1.47
C LEU A 336 6.82 -12.52 1.50
N GLY A 337 6.55 -13.43 2.44
CA GLY A 337 7.21 -14.74 2.52
C GLY A 337 7.15 -15.51 1.21
N SER A 338 5.95 -15.63 0.63
CA SER A 338 5.74 -16.30 -0.66
C SER A 338 6.52 -15.64 -1.81
N ILE A 339 6.54 -14.31 -1.88
CA ILE A 339 7.29 -13.57 -2.91
C ILE A 339 8.78 -13.88 -2.79
N TYR A 340 9.34 -13.82 -1.58
CA TYR A 340 10.76 -14.09 -1.35
C TYR A 340 11.13 -15.54 -1.67
N GLU A 341 10.32 -16.52 -1.26
CA GLU A 341 10.54 -17.93 -1.60
C GLU A 341 10.60 -18.14 -3.12
N ARG A 342 9.63 -17.58 -3.86
CA ARG A 342 9.57 -17.66 -5.34
C ARG A 342 10.74 -16.93 -6.00
N PHE A 343 11.14 -15.78 -5.46
CA PHE A 343 12.28 -15.00 -5.95
C PHE A 343 13.60 -15.78 -5.77
N LEU A 344 13.82 -16.42 -4.63
CA LEU A 344 15.00 -17.26 -4.35
C LEU A 344 15.06 -18.53 -5.22
N GLY A 345 13.92 -18.97 -5.77
CA GLY A 345 13.82 -20.09 -6.70
C GLY A 345 14.37 -19.83 -8.11
N LYS A 346 14.89 -18.62 -8.40
CA LYS A 346 15.39 -18.22 -9.72
C LYS A 346 16.87 -17.85 -9.68
N VAL A 347 17.59 -18.06 -10.78
CA VAL A 347 19.03 -17.77 -10.98
C VAL A 347 19.26 -16.95 -12.24
N ILE A 348 20.43 -16.32 -12.36
CA ILE A 348 20.85 -15.59 -13.56
C ILE A 348 21.73 -16.50 -14.42
N VAL A 349 21.41 -16.58 -15.70
CA VAL A 349 22.23 -17.21 -16.72
C VAL A 349 22.80 -16.12 -17.62
N ALA A 350 24.10 -15.89 -17.52
CA ALA A 350 24.83 -14.91 -18.30
C ALA A 350 25.77 -15.57 -19.32
N THR A 351 25.74 -15.04 -20.53
CA THR A 351 26.66 -15.34 -21.64
C THR A 351 27.28 -14.02 -22.11
N ASP A 352 28.31 -14.08 -22.94
CA ASP A 352 29.00 -12.88 -23.46
C ASP A 352 28.08 -11.87 -24.16
N LYS A 353 26.87 -12.27 -24.59
CA LYS A 353 25.92 -11.41 -25.32
C LYS A 353 24.56 -11.26 -24.66
N ARG A 354 24.24 -12.04 -23.62
CA ARG A 354 22.88 -12.09 -23.04
C ARG A 354 22.91 -12.45 -21.57
N VAL A 355 22.08 -11.75 -20.80
CA VAL A 355 21.74 -12.04 -19.41
C VAL A 355 20.25 -12.37 -19.33
N ARG A 356 19.89 -13.49 -18.71
CA ARG A 356 18.49 -13.94 -18.52
C ARG A 356 18.27 -14.46 -17.11
N VAL A 357 17.04 -14.35 -16.62
CA VAL A 357 16.59 -14.98 -15.37
C VAL A 357 15.89 -16.29 -15.71
N GLU A 358 16.26 -17.35 -15.01
CA GLU A 358 15.75 -18.70 -15.21
C GLU A 358 15.41 -19.36 -13.87
N GLU A 359 14.40 -20.23 -13.83
CA GLU A 359 14.14 -21.05 -12.64
C GLU A 359 15.29 -22.01 -12.35
N LYS A 360 15.57 -22.22 -11.07
CA LYS A 360 16.57 -23.18 -10.60
C LYS A 360 16.22 -24.61 -11.07
N PRO A 361 17.22 -25.45 -11.40
CA PRO A 361 16.99 -26.82 -11.83
C PRO A 361 16.18 -27.66 -10.84
N GLU A 362 16.31 -27.41 -9.53
CA GLU A 362 15.56 -28.13 -8.50
C GLU A 362 14.08 -27.71 -8.48
N VAL A 363 13.77 -26.45 -8.76
CA VAL A 363 12.40 -25.90 -8.79
C VAL A 363 11.63 -26.40 -10.01
N ARG A 364 12.29 -26.54 -11.17
CA ARG A 364 11.68 -27.08 -12.40
C ARG A 364 11.23 -28.53 -12.31
N LYS A 365 11.73 -29.28 -11.31
CA LYS A 365 11.50 -30.73 -11.15
C LYS A 365 10.50 -31.07 -10.04
N ALA A 366 10.09 -30.08 -9.25
CA ALA A 366 9.02 -30.18 -8.26
C ALA A 366 7.68 -29.85 -8.91
#